data_AF-J0YIX5-F1
#
_entry.id   AF-J0YIX5-F1
#
_cell.length_a   1.000
_cell.length_b   1.000
_cell.length_c   1.000
_cell.angle_alpha   90.00
_cell.angle_beta   90.00
_cell.angle_gamma   90.00
#
_symmetry.space_group_name_H-M   'P 1'
#
loop_
_entity.id
_entity.type
_entity.pdbx_description
1 polymer ?
#
loop_
_entity_poly.entity_id
_entity_poly.type
_entity_poly.pdbx_seq_one_letter_code
_entity_poly.pdbx_strand_id
1 'polypeptide(L)'
;MNTLIEIKEQTIGQETVQTVNARELYTFLEVNSKFADWIVRRIKEYGFLENQDYGFMFLKNEKRKNVISKEYHITLDMAKELSMVERNEKGRQARR
;
A
#
# COMPACT_ATOMS: atom_id res chain seq x y z
N MET A 1 12.60 0.62 -17.20
CA MET A 1 12.88 -0.29 -16.08
C MET A 1 11.55 -0.83 -15.59
N ASN A 2 11.36 -2.15 -15.60
CA ASN A 2 10.16 -2.78 -15.04
C ASN A 2 10.28 -2.71 -13.51
N THR A 3 9.65 -1.71 -12.90
CA THR A 3 9.53 -1.65 -11.44
C THR A 3 8.46 -2.66 -11.04
N LEU A 4 8.87 -3.91 -10.84
CA LEU A 4 8.01 -4.96 -10.28
C LEU A 4 7.72 -4.62 -8.81
N ILE A 5 6.46 -4.68 -8.42
CA ILE A 5 6.05 -4.55 -7.01
C ILE A 5 6.35 -5.89 -6.34
N GLU A 6 7.09 -5.87 -5.23
CA GLU A 6 7.47 -7.11 -4.54
C GLU A 6 6.29 -7.67 -3.75
N ILE A 7 5.98 -8.95 -3.95
CA ILE A 7 4.96 -9.67 -3.16
C ILE A 7 5.67 -10.36 -1.98
N LYS A 8 5.17 -10.12 -0.77
CA LYS A 8 5.68 -10.71 0.48
C LYS A 8 4.56 -11.36 1.26
N GLU A 9 4.86 -12.44 1.96
CA GLU A 9 3.96 -12.98 2.98
C GLU A 9 4.10 -12.17 4.27
N GLN A 10 2.97 -11.70 4.80
CA GLN A 10 2.88 -10.99 6.07
C GLN A 10 1.68 -11.50 6.86
N THR A 11 1.75 -11.42 8.18
CA THR A 11 0.60 -11.69 9.04
C THR A 11 -0.28 -10.44 9.12
N ILE A 12 -1.50 -10.54 8.60
CA ILE A 12 -2.56 -9.52 8.76
C ILE A 12 -3.62 -10.12 9.67
N GLY A 13 -3.86 -9.48 10.82
CA GLY A 13 -4.73 -10.04 11.86
C GLY A 13 -4.16 -11.35 12.42
N GLN A 14 -4.79 -12.47 12.08
CA GLN A 14 -4.39 -13.82 12.52
C GLN A 14 -3.96 -14.73 11.36
N GLU A 15 -3.97 -14.23 10.12
CA GLU A 15 -3.68 -15.03 8.93
C GLU A 15 -2.40 -14.55 8.24
N THR A 16 -1.63 -15.50 7.72
CA THR A 16 -0.51 -15.20 6.83
C THR A 16 -1.04 -15.10 5.41
N VAL A 17 -0.94 -13.91 4.83
CA VAL A 17 -1.47 -13.59 3.50
C VAL A 17 -0.39 -12.97 2.62
N GLN A 18 -0.57 -13.06 1.31
CA GLN A 18 0.27 -12.33 0.37
C GLN A 18 -0.10 -10.85 0.38
N THR A 19 0.93 -10.02 0.49
CA THR A 19 0.82 -8.58 0.61
C THR A 19 1.83 -7.88 -0.29
N VAL A 20 1.56 -6.62 -0.56
CA VAL A 20 2.52 -5.70 -1.20
C VAL A 20 2.73 -4.47 -0.33
N ASN A 21 3.86 -3.80 -0.51
CA ASN A 21 4.10 -2.53 0.15
C ASN A 21 3.27 -1.42 -0.51
N ALA A 22 2.46 -0.71 0.27
CA ALA A 22 1.57 0.33 -0.28
C ALA A 22 2.35 1.51 -0.90
N ARG A 23 3.58 1.80 -0.44
CA ARG A 23 4.41 2.88 -1.01
C ARG A 23 5.00 2.47 -2.35
N GLU A 24 5.36 1.21 -2.51
CA GLU A 24 5.79 0.67 -3.81
C GLU A 24 4.64 0.74 -4.81
N LEU A 25 3.44 0.28 -4.43
CA LEU A 25 2.26 0.39 -5.27
C LEU A 25 1.95 1.86 -5.62
N TYR A 26 1.93 2.75 -4.63
CA TYR A 26 1.71 4.19 -4.83
C TYR A 26 2.71 4.80 -5.84
N THR A 27 3.99 4.44 -5.72
CA THR A 27 5.05 4.92 -6.60
C THR A 27 4.86 4.36 -8.01
N PHE A 28 4.54 3.07 -8.10
CA PHE A 28 4.28 2.40 -9.38
C PHE A 28 3.07 3.01 -10.11
N LEU A 29 2.02 3.35 -9.37
CA LEU A 29 0.80 3.98 -9.89
C LEU A 29 0.98 5.45 -10.27
N GLU A 30 2.16 6.05 -10.03
CA GLU A 30 2.48 7.45 -10.37
C GLU A 30 1.44 8.45 -9.82
N VAL A 31 1.01 8.25 -8.57
CA VAL A 31 0.00 9.10 -7.94
C VAL A 31 0.59 10.46 -7.53
N ASN A 32 -0.08 11.55 -7.92
CA ASN A 32 0.43 12.92 -7.73
C ASN A 32 0.23 13.52 -6.33
N SER A 33 -0.63 12.94 -5.49
CA SER A 33 -0.87 13.41 -4.11
C SER A 33 0.16 12.84 -3.13
N LYS A 34 0.39 13.49 -1.98
CA LYS A 34 1.26 12.94 -0.93
C LYS A 34 0.78 11.56 -0.47
N PHE A 35 1.69 10.61 -0.31
CA PHE A 35 1.38 9.23 0.10
C PHE A 35 0.48 9.15 1.35
N ALA A 36 0.79 9.92 2.39
CA ALA A 36 0.05 9.87 3.66
C ALA A 36 -1.43 10.26 3.48
N ASP A 37 -1.69 11.32 2.71
CA ASP A 37 -3.05 11.77 2.42
C ASP A 37 -3.77 10.77 1.51
N TRP A 38 -3.06 10.23 0.53
CA TRP A 38 -3.58 9.25 -0.42
C TRP A 38 -4.04 7.97 0.27
N ILE A 39 -3.19 7.33 1.08
CA ILE A 39 -3.51 6.04 1.70
C ILE A 39 -4.67 6.17 2.69
N VAL A 40 -4.67 7.23 3.51
CA VAL A 40 -5.75 7.49 4.48
C VAL A 40 -7.07 7.75 3.75
N ARG A 41 -7.03 8.54 2.67
CA ARG A 41 -8.22 8.80 1.86
C ARG A 41 -8.76 7.51 1.24
N ARG A 42 -7.92 6.69 0.64
CA ARG A 42 -8.36 5.44 -0.01
C ARG A 42 -8.88 4.41 0.97
N ILE A 43 -8.24 4.25 2.14
CA ILE A 43 -8.76 3.42 3.24
C ILE A 43 -10.18 3.85 3.61
N LYS A 44 -10.39 5.16 3.81
CA LYS A 44 -11.70 5.69 4.19
C LYS A 44 -12.75 5.58 3.08
N GLU A 45 -12.41 5.92 1.85
CA GLU A 45 -13.34 5.94 0.71
C GLU A 45 -13.89 4.55 0.35
N TYR A 46 -13.03 3.53 0.46
CA TYR A 46 -13.36 2.15 0.06
C TYR A 46 -13.68 1.26 1.26
N GLY A 47 -13.57 1.77 2.49
CA GLY A 47 -13.94 1.04 3.70
C GLY A 47 -12.98 -0.11 4.05
N PHE A 48 -11.71 0.00 3.65
CA PHE A 48 -10.70 -1.00 3.99
C PHE A 48 -10.50 -1.09 5.51
N LEU A 49 -10.36 -2.31 6.00
CA LEU A 49 -10.28 -2.63 7.43
C LEU A 49 -8.87 -3.04 7.84
N GLU A 50 -8.40 -2.47 8.95
CA GLU A 50 -7.15 -2.90 9.59
C GLU A 50 -7.30 -4.34 10.08
N ASN A 51 -6.24 -5.15 9.96
CA ASN A 51 -6.22 -6.57 10.28
C ASN A 51 -7.07 -7.46 9.36
N GLN A 52 -7.55 -6.92 8.24
CA GLN A 52 -8.20 -7.69 7.18
C GLN A 52 -7.62 -7.33 5.82
N ASP A 53 -7.66 -6.05 5.45
CA ASP A 53 -7.20 -5.56 4.13
C ASP A 53 -5.78 -5.00 4.19
N TYR A 54 -5.36 -4.52 5.36
CA TYR A 54 -4.04 -3.98 5.57
C TYR A 54 -3.54 -4.13 7.01
N GLY A 55 -2.22 -4.07 7.15
CA GLY A 55 -1.52 -3.82 8.41
C GLY A 55 -0.50 -2.69 8.22
N PHE A 56 0.01 -2.14 9.33
CA PHE A 56 1.08 -1.15 9.25
C PHE A 56 2.07 -1.30 10.41
N MET A 57 3.29 -0.83 10.16
CA MET A 57 4.32 -0.71 11.18
C MET A 57 4.89 0.70 11.21
N PHE A 58 5.40 1.08 12.38
CA PHE A 58 6.09 2.35 12.56
C PHE A 58 7.58 2.15 12.32
N LEU A 59 8.10 2.79 11.28
CA LEU A 59 9.53 2.91 11.06
C LEU A 59 10.07 4.11 11.83
N LYS A 60 11.03 3.85 12.72
CA LYS A 60 11.80 4.91 13.38
C LYS A 60 12.87 5.40 12.42
N ASN A 61 12.92 6.71 12.22
CA ASN A 61 13.96 7.30 11.40
C ASN A 61 15.24 7.50 12.23
N GLU A 62 16.30 6.76 11.91
CA GLU A 62 17.55 6.80 12.69
C GLU A 62 18.20 8.20 12.71
N LYS A 63 18.04 8.97 11.63
CA LYS A 63 18.64 10.32 11.49
C LYS A 63 17.78 11.43 12.12
N ARG A 64 16.47 11.23 12.27
CA ARG A 64 15.54 12.22 12.81
C ARG A 64 14.66 11.56 13.86
N LYS A 65 15.11 11.60 15.12
CA LYS A 65 14.44 10.94 16.26
C LYS A 65 12.94 11.30 16.44
N ASN A 66 12.49 12.45 15.96
CA ASN A 66 11.09 12.89 16.04
C ASN A 66 10.22 12.53 14.83
N VAL A 67 10.77 11.90 13.78
CA VAL A 67 9.98 11.53 12.59
C VAL A 67 9.70 10.04 12.63
N ILE A 68 8.42 9.69 12.84
CA ILE A 68 7.92 8.33 12.74
C ILE A 68 7.21 8.21 11.40
N SER A 69 7.64 7.26 10.57
CA SER A 69 6.96 6.94 9.31
C SER A 69 6.06 5.73 9.49
N LYS A 70 4.83 5.78 8.95
CA LYS A 70 3.99 4.59 8.79
C LYS A 70 4.32 3.91 7.47
N GLU A 71 4.55 2.61 7.54
CA GLU A 71 4.69 1.72 6.41
C GLU A 71 3.51 0.74 6.41
N TYR A 72 2.81 0.64 5.29
CA TYR A 72 1.59 -0.16 5.15
C TYR A 72 1.88 -1.37 4.26
N HIS A 73 1.45 -2.53 4.72
CA HIS A 73 1.38 -3.76 3.95
C HIS A 73 -0.10 -4.03 3.67
N ILE A 74 -0.46 -4.16 2.40
CA ILE A 74 -1.84 -4.31 1.95
C ILE A 74 -2.01 -5.65 1.27
N THR A 75 -3.17 -6.28 1.42
CA THR A 75 -3.49 -7.53 0.72
C THR A 75 -3.46 -7.34 -0.80
N LEU A 76 -3.31 -8.44 -1.54
CA LEU A 76 -3.39 -8.40 -3.00
C LEU A 76 -4.73 -7.87 -3.50
N ASP A 77 -5.82 -8.15 -2.79
CA ASP A 77 -7.16 -7.71 -3.20
C ASP A 77 -7.33 -6.19 -3.01
N MET A 78 -6.89 -5.65 -1.86
CA MET A 78 -6.82 -4.20 -1.67
C MET A 78 -5.92 -3.55 -2.72
N ALA A 79 -4.75 -4.12 -3.02
CA ALA A 79 -3.84 -3.58 -4.04
C ALA A 79 -4.46 -3.55 -5.44
N LYS A 80 -5.19 -4.60 -5.83
CA LYS A 80 -5.93 -4.66 -7.09
C LYS A 80 -7.03 -3.60 -7.14
N GLU A 81 -7.79 -3.43 -6.07
CA GLU A 81 -8.84 -2.43 -6.00
C GLU A 81 -8.26 -1.01 -6.12
N LEU A 82 -7.21 -0.68 -5.38
CA LEU A 82 -6.50 0.59 -5.53
C LEU A 82 -6.00 0.83 -6.96
N SER A 83 -5.48 -0.22 -7.61
CA SER A 83 -5.04 -0.15 -9.02
C SER A 83 -6.20 0.11 -9.99
N MET A 84 -7.41 -0.38 -9.70
CA MET A 84 -8.61 -0.06 -10.48
C MET A 84 -9.05 1.38 -10.28
N VAL A 85 -8.93 1.89 -9.05
CA VAL A 85 -9.41 3.21 -8.65
C VAL A 85 -8.59 4.34 -9.25
N GLU A 86 -7.27 4.18 -9.38
CA GLU A 86 -6.42 5.21 -9.99
C GLU A 86 -6.65 5.38 -11.50
N ARG A 87 -7.33 4.42 -12.16
CA ARG A 87 -7.79 4.52 -13.56
C ARG A 87 -6.72 4.97 -14.56
N ASN A 88 -5.46 4.62 -14.33
CA ASN A 88 -4.35 4.98 -15.18
C ASN A 88 -3.69 3.74 -15.82
N GLU A 89 -2.76 3.96 -16.75
CA GLU A 89 -2.08 2.88 -17.47
C GLU A 89 -1.30 1.96 -16.52
N LYS A 90 -0.70 2.52 -15.47
CA LYS A 90 -0.02 1.75 -14.43
C LYS A 90 -0.99 0.86 -13.65
N GLY A 91 -2.17 1.36 -13.30
CA GLY A 91 -3.23 0.57 -12.67
C GLY A 91 -3.76 -0.56 -13.56
N ARG A 92 -3.66 -0.43 -14.89
CA ARG A 92 -3.90 -1.55 -15.81
C ARG A 92 -2.75 -2.56 -15.78
N GLN A 93 -1.50 -2.10 -15.74
CA GLN A 93 -0.31 -2.96 -15.68
C GLN A 93 -0.22 -3.73 -14.35
N ALA A 94 -0.53 -3.10 -13.22
CA ALA A 94 -0.52 -3.73 -11.89
C ALA A 94 -1.51 -4.90 -11.74
N ARG A 95 -2.52 -4.98 -12.62
CA ARG A 95 -3.55 -6.03 -12.59
C ARG A 95 -3.26 -7.22 -13.52
N ARG A 96 -2.20 -7.14 -14.33
CA ARG A 96 -1.78 -8.20 -15.26
C ARG A 96 -0.69 -9.04 -14.63
#